data_AF-A0A522U8X3-F1
#
_entry.id   AF-A0A522U8X3-F1
#
_cell.length_a   1.000
_cell.length_b   1.000
_cell.length_c   1.000
_cell.angle_alpha   90.00
_cell.angle_beta   90.00
_cell.angle_gamma   90.00
#
_symmetry.space_group_name_H-M   'P 1'
#
loop_
_entity.id
_entity.type
_entity.pdbx_description
1 polymer ?
#
loop_
_entity_poly.entity_id
_entity_poly.type
_entity_poly.pdbx_seq_one_letter_code
_entity_poly.pdbx_strand_id
1 'polypeptide(L)'
;MSIQSGQDRGQDVEFIASFTRCVAVALDISIADVPQPDAMGSDWKGQLRQWLARRHLGLVRLAGATTFEWPGYWIAVAKRNDSQRDAAVLMF
;
A
#
# COMPACT_ATOMS: atom_id res chain seq x y z
N MET A 1 0.08 -31.83 -2.30
CA MET A 1 -0.07 -31.00 -3.52
C MET A 1 0.14 -29.56 -3.06
N SER A 2 1.40 -29.10 -3.10
CA SER A 2 1.87 -27.87 -2.43
C SER A 2 2.28 -26.83 -3.48
N ILE A 3 1.45 -25.81 -3.67
CA ILE A 3 1.71 -24.63 -4.52
C ILE A 3 1.08 -23.40 -3.84
N GLN A 4 1.59 -22.98 -2.67
CA GLN A 4 1.11 -21.76 -2.00
C GLN A 4 2.24 -20.76 -1.70
N SER A 5 3.46 -21.22 -1.45
CA SER A 5 4.57 -20.36 -0.99
C SER A 5 5.14 -19.39 -2.05
N GLY A 6 4.91 -19.63 -3.35
CA GLY A 6 5.36 -18.72 -4.42
C GLY A 6 4.35 -17.61 -4.75
N GLN A 7 3.07 -17.84 -4.46
CA GLN A 7 1.97 -16.92 -4.78
C GLN A 7 1.93 -15.75 -3.79
N ASP A 8 2.11 -16.05 -2.49
CA ASP A 8 2.06 -15.13 -1.35
C ASP A 8 3.06 -13.96 -1.48
N ARG A 9 4.35 -14.26 -1.70
CA ARG A 9 5.39 -13.24 -1.99
C ARG A 9 5.07 -12.37 -3.20
N GLY A 10 4.48 -12.94 -4.25
CA GLY A 10 4.11 -12.19 -5.45
C GLY A 10 2.94 -11.23 -5.23
N GLN A 11 2.04 -11.53 -4.28
CA GLN A 11 0.93 -10.63 -3.94
C GLN A 11 1.44 -9.45 -3.12
N ASP A 12 2.34 -9.71 -2.16
CA ASP A 12 2.94 -8.67 -1.32
C ASP A 12 3.71 -7.65 -2.15
N VAL A 13 4.47 -8.08 -3.17
CA VAL A 13 5.27 -7.16 -4.00
C VAL A 13 4.38 -6.18 -4.79
N GLU A 14 3.29 -6.66 -5.41
CA GLU A 14 2.36 -5.80 -6.16
C GLU A 14 1.62 -4.83 -5.23
N PHE A 15 1.16 -5.33 -4.09
CA PHE A 15 0.54 -4.49 -3.07
C PHE A 15 1.49 -3.39 -2.58
N ILE A 16 2.74 -3.74 -2.26
CA ILE A 16 3.74 -2.79 -1.78
C ILE A 16 4.07 -1.74 -2.85
N ALA A 17 4.27 -2.18 -4.10
CA ALA A 17 4.60 -1.27 -5.21
C ALA A 17 3.45 -0.29 -5.48
N SER A 18 2.22 -0.78 -5.58
CA SER A 18 1.02 0.04 -5.79
C SER A 18 0.79 1.01 -4.62
N PHE A 19 0.97 0.56 -3.37
CA PHE A 19 0.83 1.41 -2.19
C PHE A 19 1.89 2.51 -2.14
N THR A 20 3.15 2.16 -2.40
CA THR A 20 4.28 3.10 -2.46
C THR A 20 4.02 4.19 -3.51
N ARG A 21 3.50 3.81 -4.68
CA ARG A 21 3.09 4.76 -5.72
C ARG A 21 1.95 5.67 -5.27
N CYS A 22 0.92 5.13 -4.61
CA CYS A 22 -0.19 5.93 -4.09
C CYS A 22 0.28 6.97 -3.07
N VAL A 23 1.19 6.61 -2.16
CA VAL A 23 1.77 7.54 -1.18
C VAL A 23 2.57 8.63 -1.87
N ALA A 24 3.40 8.28 -2.86
CA ALA A 24 4.21 9.25 -3.60
C ALA A 24 3.32 10.29 -4.30
N VAL A 25 2.24 9.85 -4.96
CA VAL A 25 1.29 10.74 -5.63
C VAL A 25 0.51 11.58 -4.61
N ALA A 26 0.01 10.99 -3.53
CA ALA A 26 -0.76 11.72 -2.52
C ALA A 26 0.04 12.83 -1.81
N LEU A 27 1.36 12.64 -1.70
CA LEU A 27 2.27 13.59 -1.08
C LEU A 27 3.00 14.49 -2.10
N ASP A 28 2.75 14.29 -3.39
CA ASP A 28 3.41 14.99 -4.50
C ASP A 28 4.96 14.96 -4.40
N ILE A 29 5.51 13.77 -4.22
CA ILE A 29 6.97 13.53 -4.11
C ILE A 29 7.44 12.44 -5.07
N SER A 30 8.76 12.32 -5.23
CA SER A 30 9.34 11.21 -5.99
C SER A 30 9.06 9.87 -5.31
N ILE A 31 8.74 8.85 -6.10
CA ILE A 31 8.56 7.48 -5.57
C ILE A 31 9.83 6.96 -4.88
N ALA A 32 11.02 7.42 -5.30
CA ALA A 32 12.29 7.05 -4.70
C ALA A 32 12.47 7.57 -3.26
N ASP A 33 11.71 8.61 -2.86
CA ASP A 33 11.77 9.19 -1.51
C ASP A 33 10.88 8.44 -0.51
N VAL A 34 10.00 7.56 -1.00
CA VAL A 34 9.15 6.68 -0.20
C VAL A 34 9.92 5.39 0.13
N PRO A 35 9.77 4.80 1.33
CA PRO A 35 10.42 3.54 1.66
C PRO A 35 10.11 2.44 0.63
N GLN A 36 11.18 1.92 0.04
CA GLN A 36 11.09 0.84 -0.94
C GLN A 36 11.05 -0.52 -0.26
N PRO A 37 10.39 -1.53 -0.84
CA PRO A 37 10.53 -2.90 -0.40
C PRO A 37 11.98 -3.35 -0.54
N ASP A 38 12.56 -3.88 0.54
CA ASP A 38 13.82 -4.58 0.48
C ASP A 38 13.63 -5.96 -0.17
N ALA A 39 14.56 -6.35 -1.04
CA ALA A 39 14.62 -7.69 -1.64
C ALA A 39 14.71 -8.82 -0.59
N MET A 40 15.19 -8.53 0.63
CA MET A 40 15.31 -9.49 1.73
C MET A 40 14.06 -9.64 2.60
N GLY A 41 12.95 -8.95 2.27
CA GLY A 41 11.67 -9.12 2.97
C GLY A 41 11.60 -8.46 4.34
N SER A 42 12.25 -7.30 4.50
CA SER A 42 12.14 -6.49 5.72
C SER A 42 10.70 -6.02 5.99
N ASP A 43 10.39 -5.66 7.24
CA ASP A 43 9.09 -5.11 7.64
C ASP A 43 8.85 -3.72 7.01
N TRP A 44 8.47 -3.73 5.74
CA TRP A 44 8.20 -2.53 4.96
C TRP A 44 7.06 -1.70 5.59
N LYS A 45 6.04 -2.36 6.17
CA LYS A 45 4.90 -1.68 6.81
C LYS A 45 5.36 -0.87 8.01
N GLY A 46 6.23 -1.45 8.86
CA GLY A 46 6.85 -0.74 9.98
C GLY A 46 7.68 0.45 9.54
N GLN A 47 8.51 0.28 8.51
CA GLN A 47 9.35 1.35 7.96
C GLN A 47 8.51 2.50 7.37
N LEU A 48 7.47 2.18 6.61
CA LEU A 48 6.54 3.15 6.06
C LEU A 48 5.83 3.94 7.16
N ARG A 49 5.30 3.25 8.18
CA ARG A 49 4.63 3.90 9.32
C ARG A 49 5.55 4.88 10.05
N GLN A 50 6.81 4.49 10.28
CA GLN A 50 7.80 5.37 10.90
C GLN A 50 8.17 6.55 9.99
N TRP A 51 8.30 6.32 8.68
CA TRP A 51 8.59 7.38 7.71
C TRP A 51 7.45 8.41 7.60
N LEU A 52 6.18 7.98 7.67
CA LEU A 52 5.01 8.84 7.73
C LEU A 52 4.95 9.62 9.06
N ALA A 53 5.22 8.94 10.18
CA ALA A 53 5.20 9.56 11.49
C ALA A 53 6.21 10.72 11.61
N ARG A 54 7.40 10.57 11.01
CA ARG A 54 8.41 11.67 10.92
C ARG A 54 7.93 12.89 10.14
N ARG A 55 6.84 12.77 9.38
CA ARG A 55 6.18 13.84 8.63
C ARG A 55 4.85 14.26 9.25
N HIS A 56 4.58 13.84 10.49
CA HIS A 56 3.31 14.07 11.19
C HIS A 56 2.08 13.47 10.48
N LEU A 57 2.29 12.41 9.69
CA LEU A 57 1.24 11.68 8.98
C LEU A 57 1.01 10.30 9.62
N GLY A 58 -0.22 9.79 9.52
CA GLY A 58 -0.60 8.48 9.99
C GLY A 58 -1.54 7.76 9.02
N LEU A 59 -1.57 6.43 9.10
CA LEU A 59 -2.55 5.60 8.39
C LEU A 59 -3.62 5.17 9.37
N VAL A 60 -4.88 5.42 9.03
CA VAL A 60 -6.04 5.00 9.81
C VAL A 60 -6.84 4.02 8.98
N ARG A 61 -7.23 2.91 9.60
CA ARG A 61 -8.12 1.93 8.95
C ARG A 61 -9.54 2.46 8.97
N LEU A 62 -10.17 2.51 7.81
CA LEU A 62 -11.57 2.91 7.66
C LEU A 62 -12.50 1.69 7.77
N ALA A 63 -13.58 1.82 8.54
CA ALA A 63 -14.52 0.72 8.79
C ALA A 63 -15.54 0.49 7.66
N GLY A 64 -15.72 1.45 6.75
CA GLY A 64 -16.70 1.39 5.65
C GLY A 64 -16.14 1.96 4.36
N ALA A 65 -15.18 1.26 3.74
CA ALA A 65 -14.47 1.75 2.55
C ALA A 65 -15.39 2.09 1.36
N THR A 66 -16.54 1.44 1.23
CA THR A 66 -17.48 1.66 0.11
C THR A 66 -18.40 2.85 0.30
N THR A 67 -18.54 3.37 1.52
CA THR A 67 -19.42 4.50 1.86
C THR A 67 -18.62 5.69 2.38
N PHE A 68 -17.29 5.60 2.34
CA PHE A 68 -16.41 6.65 2.83
C PHE A 68 -16.25 7.72 1.76
N GLU A 69 -16.59 8.95 2.11
CA GLU A 69 -16.40 10.13 1.28
C GLU A 69 -15.60 11.15 2.08
N TRP A 70 -14.51 11.65 1.51
CA TRP A 70 -13.65 12.66 2.13
C TRP A 70 -13.19 13.65 1.07
N PRO A 71 -13.17 14.97 1.36
CA PRO A 71 -12.61 15.94 0.43
C PRO A 71 -11.10 15.77 0.31
N GLY A 72 -10.67 15.08 -0.74
CA GLY A 72 -9.26 14.86 -1.08
C GLY A 72 -8.89 13.40 -1.25
N TYR A 73 -7.60 13.13 -1.46
CA TYR A 73 -7.13 11.80 -1.78
C TYR A 73 -7.19 10.84 -0.58
N TRP A 74 -7.64 9.61 -0.84
CA TRP A 74 -7.55 8.50 0.10
C TRP A 74 -7.06 7.23 -0.61
N ILE A 75 -6.42 6.33 0.13
CA ILE A 75 -5.83 5.10 -0.43
C ILE A 75 -6.73 3.92 -0.07
N ALA A 76 -7.34 3.30 -1.07
CA ALA A 76 -8.10 2.06 -0.95
C ALA A 76 -7.19 0.85 -1.18
N VAL A 77 -7.54 -0.30 -0.58
CA VAL A 77 -6.97 -1.60 -0.95
C VAL A 77 -8.05 -2.39 -1.68
N ALA A 78 -7.87 -2.57 -2.99
CA ALA A 78 -8.80 -3.27 -3.85
C ALA A 78 -8.38 -4.74 -3.98
N LYS A 79 -9.37 -5.64 -3.81
CA LYS A 79 -9.22 -7.06 -4.15
C LYS A 79 -9.66 -7.26 -5.59
N ARG A 80 -8.77 -7.78 -6.45
CA ARG A 80 -9.15 -8.09 -7.83
C ARG A 80 -9.90 -9.43 -7.86
N ASN A 81 -11.13 -9.44 -8.40
CA ASN A 81 -11.98 -10.65 -8.41
C ASN A 81 -11.38 -11.85 -9.17
N ASP A 82 -10.37 -11.64 -10.03
CA ASP A 82 -9.76 -12.68 -10.88
C ASP A 82 -8.25 -12.88 -10.60
N SER A 83 -7.72 -12.23 -9.56
CA SER A 83 -6.32 -12.38 -9.17
C SER A 83 -6.27 -12.24 -7.66
N GLN A 84 -5.67 -13.18 -6.94
CA GLN A 84 -5.49 -13.10 -5.47
C GLN A 84 -4.63 -11.90 -5.01
N ARG A 85 -4.33 -10.94 -5.92
CA ARG A 85 -3.43 -9.80 -5.75
C ARG A 85 -4.25 -8.64 -5.22
N ASP A 86 -4.00 -8.28 -3.97
CA ASP A 86 -4.43 -7.02 -3.42
C ASP A 86 -3.60 -5.89 -4.04
N ALA A 87 -4.23 -4.79 -4.42
CA ALA A 87 -3.55 -3.61 -4.95
C ALA A 87 -4.07 -2.34 -4.25
N ALA A 88 -3.17 -1.39 -4.00
CA ALA A 88 -3.57 -0.09 -3.50
C ALA A 88 -4.02 0.81 -4.67
N VAL A 89 -5.07 1.60 -4.45
CA VAL A 89 -5.63 2.51 -5.43
C VAL A 89 -5.83 3.87 -4.77
N LEU A 90 -5.41 4.93 -5.46
CA LEU A 90 -5.69 6.30 -5.04
C LEU A 90 -7.10 6.69 -5.50
N MET A 91 -7.93 7.07 -4.55
CA MET A 91 -9.33 7.47 -4.74
C MET A 91 -9.48 8.96 -4.44
N PHE A 92 -10.55 9.57 -4.95
CA PHE A 92 -10.89 10.98 -4.83
C PHE A 92 -12.36 11.14 -4.47
#